data_AF-A0A0B7FQV3-F1
#
_entry.id   AF-A0A0B7FQV3-F1
#
_cell.length_a   1.000
_cell.length_b   1.000
_cell.length_c   1.000
_cell.angle_alpha   90.00
_cell.angle_beta   90.00
_cell.angle_gamma   90.00
#
_symmetry.space_group_name_H-M   'P 1'
#
loop_
_entity.id
_entity.type
_entity.pdbx_description
1 polymer ?
#
loop_
_entity_poly.entity_id
_entity_poly.type
_entity_poly.pdbx_seq_one_letter_code
_entity_poly.pdbx_strand_id
1 'polypeptide(L)'
;MLGVVQAFLRSLEAISSSIEHLSITLSFPLDFVSKHNSIYARLKQRRSTFEGFSDIRTAVAQFQRIKSFSLEHERCVNDVPPEFCRSVTELSHFGVWKQSSPTLESLSIFGVDHSWCPADLVVSSLGKRPAVTPTQGAQPHERRHHHPALAQTHWNMINLPTDIVLCIVDYCKLHEICMLSLLNKATCVGIAPSLYRSVTLKNRKSIESFCGAIVNGRAELRYYPRAVAFSPKKTLIKTLSTLVLHIQKALGLMTSLVDLTLALPSKTVKAIFRDAHLSSTLRRLSCPLVAQTGFKRFLLEQSMIADIMVLGDVRGKINVGTLIRNPDGTLLPNLESVSANYDTLTALIPGRPLKHISTGSAILSVPHFQTFGATLAQSSTPIHSLGICISCAPFLLGAVVNHLIESLNENRVFPRTLSMTLVFPENTSTDPRMVRLRTME
;
A
#
# COMPACT_ATOMS: atom_id res chain seq x y z
N MET A 1 0.70 -23.50 -8.38
CA MET A 1 0.30 -22.17 -7.91
C MET A 1 -1.14 -22.17 -7.41
N LEU A 2 -2.15 -22.37 -8.26
CA LEU A 2 -3.55 -22.38 -7.81
C LEU A 2 -3.84 -23.43 -6.74
N GLY A 3 -3.33 -24.66 -6.88
CA GLY A 3 -3.44 -25.67 -5.81
C GLY A 3 -2.76 -25.30 -4.48
N VAL A 4 -1.72 -24.45 -4.52
CA VAL A 4 -1.08 -23.92 -3.29
C VAL A 4 -2.01 -22.91 -2.61
N VAL A 5 -2.68 -22.06 -3.40
CA VAL A 5 -3.69 -21.12 -2.89
C VAL A 5 -4.90 -21.88 -2.34
N GLN A 6 -5.36 -22.94 -3.01
CA GLN A 6 -6.46 -23.77 -2.51
C GLN A 6 -6.11 -24.44 -1.17
N ALA A 7 -4.92 -25.05 -1.06
CA ALA A 7 -4.47 -25.67 0.19
C ALA A 7 -4.34 -24.62 1.31
N PHE A 8 -3.84 -23.43 0.98
CA PHE A 8 -3.82 -22.29 1.89
C PHE A 8 -5.22 -21.90 2.39
N LEU A 9 -6.19 -21.73 1.49
CA LEU A 9 -7.55 -21.36 1.85
C LEU A 9 -8.20 -22.38 2.77
N ARG A 10 -8.00 -23.69 2.52
CA ARG A 10 -8.46 -24.76 3.41
C ARG A 10 -7.82 -24.68 4.80
N SER A 11 -6.57 -24.24 4.88
CA SER A 11 -5.85 -24.07 6.16
C SER A 11 -6.41 -22.91 7.00
N LEU A 12 -7.23 -22.03 6.40
CA LEU A 12 -7.90 -20.93 7.11
C LEU A 12 -9.29 -21.30 7.64
N GLU A 13 -9.76 -22.54 7.46
CA GLU A 13 -11.11 -22.97 7.80
C GLU A 13 -11.52 -22.60 9.23
N ALA A 14 -10.61 -22.78 10.20
CA ALA A 14 -10.86 -22.50 11.61
C ALA A 14 -11.19 -21.03 11.93
N ILE A 15 -10.78 -20.08 11.08
CA ILE A 15 -11.06 -18.64 11.25
C ILE A 15 -11.93 -18.05 10.13
N SER A 16 -12.41 -18.90 9.21
CA SER A 16 -13.18 -18.50 8.02
C SER A 16 -14.45 -17.71 8.35
N SER A 17 -15.08 -18.00 9.49
CA SER A 17 -16.29 -17.32 9.97
C SER A 17 -16.07 -15.88 10.46
N SER A 18 -14.82 -15.46 10.64
CA SER A 18 -14.46 -14.11 11.08
C SER A 18 -14.02 -13.17 9.96
N ILE A 19 -13.53 -13.75 8.85
CA ILE A 19 -12.89 -13.00 7.76
C ILE A 19 -13.94 -12.38 6.83
N GLU A 20 -13.88 -11.07 6.67
CA GLU A 20 -14.64 -10.29 5.69
C GLU A 20 -13.78 -9.89 4.49
N HIS A 21 -12.48 -9.70 4.68
CA HIS A 21 -11.55 -9.28 3.62
C HIS A 21 -10.32 -10.18 3.63
N LEU A 22 -10.07 -10.88 2.53
CA LEU A 22 -8.91 -11.75 2.37
C LEU A 22 -8.06 -11.29 1.18
N SER A 23 -6.78 -11.04 1.42
CA SER A 23 -5.79 -10.72 0.38
C SER A 23 -4.62 -11.68 0.47
N ILE A 24 -4.25 -12.29 -0.67
CA ILE A 24 -3.14 -13.23 -0.78
C ILE A 24 -2.18 -12.70 -1.83
N THR A 25 -0.93 -12.46 -1.45
CA THR A 25 0.13 -12.07 -2.38
C THR A 25 1.14 -13.19 -2.50
N LEU A 26 1.35 -13.70 -3.71
CA LEU A 26 2.34 -14.72 -4.00
C LEU A 26 3.65 -14.09 -4.46
N SER A 27 4.75 -14.42 -3.78
CA SER A 27 6.11 -14.02 -4.15
C SER A 27 6.92 -15.28 -4.49
N PHE A 28 7.32 -15.38 -5.75
CA PHE A 28 8.17 -16.46 -6.24
C PHE A 28 9.57 -15.94 -6.59
N PRO A 29 10.58 -16.82 -6.55
CA PRO A 29 11.95 -16.45 -6.88
C PRO A 29 12.12 -15.96 -8.33
N LEU A 30 13.17 -15.15 -8.58
CA LEU A 30 13.52 -14.60 -9.90
C LEU A 30 13.78 -15.70 -10.93
N ASP A 31 14.45 -16.79 -10.55
CA ASP A 31 14.78 -17.88 -11.48
C ASP A 31 13.56 -18.73 -11.86
N PHE A 32 12.55 -18.74 -10.98
CA PHE A 32 11.25 -19.30 -11.30
C PHE A 32 10.53 -18.42 -12.34
N VAL A 33 10.75 -17.10 -12.32
CA VAL A 33 10.17 -16.11 -13.25
C VAL A 33 10.95 -16.01 -14.57
N SER A 34 12.27 -16.27 -14.58
CA SER A 34 13.12 -16.08 -15.77
C SER A 34 12.77 -16.97 -16.96
N LYS A 35 12.16 -18.15 -16.74
CA LYS A 35 11.66 -19.02 -17.83
C LYS A 35 10.30 -18.59 -18.36
N HIS A 36 9.47 -17.98 -17.52
CA HIS A 36 8.11 -17.56 -17.83
C HIS A 36 7.91 -16.18 -17.22
N ASN A 37 8.32 -15.13 -17.94
CA ASN A 37 8.30 -13.72 -17.53
C ASN A 37 6.89 -13.17 -17.25
N SER A 38 5.88 -14.04 -17.19
CA SER A 38 4.48 -13.67 -17.11
C SER A 38 3.66 -14.68 -16.31
N ILE A 39 2.71 -14.18 -15.52
CA ILE A 39 1.72 -15.00 -14.82
C ILE A 39 0.82 -15.74 -15.82
N TYR A 40 0.48 -15.09 -16.93
CA TYR A 40 -0.28 -15.69 -18.02
C TYR A 40 0.46 -16.86 -18.67
N ALA A 41 1.77 -16.73 -18.91
CA ALA A 41 2.56 -17.85 -19.45
C ALA A 41 2.47 -19.10 -18.57
N ARG A 42 2.40 -18.94 -17.24
CA ARG A 42 2.25 -20.05 -16.30
C ARG A 42 0.82 -20.60 -16.26
N LEU A 43 -0.18 -19.73 -16.30
CA LEU A 43 -1.58 -20.14 -16.35
C LEU A 43 -1.92 -20.89 -17.64
N LYS A 44 -1.28 -20.53 -18.76
CA LYS A 44 -1.50 -21.17 -20.07
C LYS A 44 -0.91 -22.58 -20.18
N GLN A 45 0.19 -22.86 -19.49
CA GLN A 45 0.96 -24.09 -19.69
C GLN A 45 0.29 -25.39 -19.24
N ARG A 46 -0.76 -25.34 -18.43
CA ARG A 46 -1.41 -26.55 -17.91
C ARG A 46 -2.88 -26.52 -18.24
N ARG A 47 -3.39 -27.53 -18.95
CA ARG A 47 -4.84 -27.69 -19.19
C ARG A 47 -5.66 -27.75 -17.89
N SER A 48 -5.04 -28.13 -16.77
CA SER A 48 -5.65 -28.16 -15.43
C SER A 48 -5.76 -26.79 -14.74
N THR A 49 -5.37 -25.68 -15.38
CA THR A 49 -5.51 -24.34 -14.76
C THR A 49 -6.94 -23.84 -14.68
N PHE A 50 -7.83 -24.30 -15.57
CA PHE A 50 -9.27 -23.98 -15.52
C PHE A 50 -9.92 -24.58 -14.27
N GLU A 51 -9.63 -25.85 -13.96
CA GLU A 51 -10.12 -26.51 -12.74
C GLU A 51 -9.61 -25.80 -11.47
N GLY A 52 -8.37 -25.31 -11.50
CA GLY A 52 -7.77 -24.61 -10.36
C GLY A 52 -8.49 -23.33 -9.94
N PHE A 53 -9.17 -22.61 -10.84
CA PHE A 53 -9.97 -21.44 -10.45
C PHE A 53 -11.30 -21.83 -9.81
N SER A 54 -11.98 -22.86 -10.34
CA SER A 54 -13.19 -23.43 -9.74
C SER A 54 -12.92 -23.97 -8.33
N ASP A 55 -11.75 -24.58 -8.13
CA ASP A 55 -11.26 -25.04 -6.82
C ASP A 55 -11.07 -23.90 -5.83
N ILE A 56 -10.47 -22.79 -6.27
CA ILE A 56 -10.30 -21.58 -5.44
C ILE A 56 -11.67 -20.99 -5.09
N ARG A 57 -12.58 -20.87 -6.07
CA ARG A 57 -13.94 -20.39 -5.86
C ARG A 57 -14.68 -21.23 -4.82
N THR A 58 -14.58 -22.55 -4.92
CA THR A 58 -15.19 -23.49 -3.96
C THR A 58 -14.60 -23.31 -2.56
N ALA A 59 -13.28 -23.08 -2.45
CA ALA A 59 -12.64 -22.80 -1.16
C ALA A 59 -13.06 -21.43 -0.59
N VAL A 60 -13.16 -20.38 -1.42
CA VAL A 60 -13.65 -19.05 -1.00
C VAL A 60 -15.11 -19.11 -0.54
N ALA A 61 -15.94 -19.97 -1.14
CA ALA A 61 -17.33 -20.18 -0.73
C ALA A 61 -17.50 -20.70 0.70
N GLN A 62 -16.45 -21.25 1.32
CA GLN A 62 -16.48 -21.66 2.73
C GLN A 62 -16.47 -20.46 3.70
N PHE A 63 -16.08 -19.28 3.24
CA PHE A 63 -16.02 -18.07 4.05
C PHE A 63 -17.37 -17.35 4.06
N GLN A 64 -18.20 -17.64 5.06
CA GLN A 64 -19.59 -17.17 5.13
C GLN A 64 -19.74 -15.63 5.07
N ARG A 65 -18.73 -14.89 5.54
CA ARG A 65 -18.75 -13.42 5.65
C ARG A 65 -17.87 -12.72 4.62
N ILE A 66 -17.27 -13.44 3.68
CA ILE A 66 -16.34 -12.83 2.73
C ILE A 66 -17.03 -11.78 1.87
N LYS A 67 -16.54 -10.54 1.95
CA LYS A 67 -16.95 -9.41 1.12
C LYS A 67 -15.91 -9.09 0.06
N SER A 68 -14.63 -9.32 0.35
CA SER A 68 -13.55 -9.03 -0.59
C SER A 68 -12.53 -10.16 -0.65
N PHE A 69 -12.21 -10.61 -1.85
CA PHE A 69 -11.11 -11.56 -2.10
C PHE A 69 -10.13 -10.99 -3.12
N SER A 70 -8.85 -10.90 -2.76
CA SER A 70 -7.76 -10.51 -3.65
C SER A 70 -6.69 -11.61 -3.70
N LEU A 71 -6.31 -12.02 -4.90
CA LEU A 71 -5.19 -12.91 -5.16
C LEU A 71 -4.23 -12.23 -6.14
N GLU A 72 -3.02 -11.92 -5.68
CA GLU A 72 -2.04 -11.17 -6.44
C GLU A 72 -0.72 -11.92 -6.57
N HIS A 73 0.07 -11.51 -7.57
CA HIS A 73 1.46 -11.91 -7.71
C HIS A 73 2.34 -10.67 -7.60
N GLU A 74 3.35 -10.69 -6.72
CA GLU A 74 4.14 -9.51 -6.32
C GLU A 74 4.69 -8.70 -7.51
N ARG A 75 5.04 -9.37 -8.62
CA ARG A 75 5.71 -8.76 -9.78
C ARG A 75 4.89 -8.71 -11.06
N CYS A 76 3.73 -9.35 -11.11
CA CYS A 76 2.99 -9.56 -12.35
C CYS A 76 1.55 -9.10 -12.19
N VAL A 77 1.38 -7.80 -11.94
CA VAL A 77 0.07 -7.17 -11.87
C VAL A 77 -0.36 -6.79 -13.29
N ASN A 78 -1.58 -7.14 -13.69
CA ASN A 78 -2.18 -6.82 -15.00
C ASN A 78 -1.49 -7.46 -16.21
N ASP A 79 -0.88 -8.63 -15.99
CA ASP A 79 -0.14 -9.36 -17.02
C ASP A 79 -0.96 -10.53 -17.61
N VAL A 80 -2.28 -10.52 -17.36
CA VAL A 80 -3.23 -11.47 -17.95
C VAL A 80 -3.93 -10.79 -19.14
N PRO A 81 -3.75 -11.27 -20.38
CA PRO A 81 -4.41 -10.68 -21.54
C PRO A 81 -5.94 -10.79 -21.46
N PRO A 82 -6.69 -9.78 -21.94
CA PRO A 82 -8.16 -9.81 -21.94
C PRO A 82 -8.76 -11.04 -22.62
N GLU A 83 -8.11 -11.56 -23.66
CA GLU A 83 -8.54 -12.77 -24.38
C GLU A 83 -8.50 -14.00 -23.47
N PHE A 84 -7.47 -14.10 -22.62
CA PHE A 84 -7.39 -15.17 -21.64
C PHE A 84 -8.45 -15.01 -20.56
N CYS A 85 -8.67 -13.79 -20.05
CA CYS A 85 -9.74 -13.52 -19.07
C CYS A 85 -11.11 -13.95 -19.61
N ARG A 86 -11.43 -13.65 -20.88
CA ARG A 86 -12.67 -14.08 -21.51
C ARG A 86 -12.79 -15.59 -21.67
N SER A 87 -11.67 -16.30 -21.78
CA SER A 87 -11.67 -17.76 -21.96
C SER A 87 -11.83 -18.55 -20.64
N VAL A 88 -11.62 -17.91 -19.49
CA VAL A 88 -11.77 -18.52 -18.16
C VAL A 88 -13.00 -17.93 -17.48
N THR A 89 -14.04 -18.74 -17.24
CA THR A 89 -15.32 -18.24 -16.72
C THR A 89 -15.18 -17.51 -15.38
N GLU A 90 -14.32 -18.01 -14.49
CA GLU A 90 -14.01 -17.38 -13.21
C GLU A 90 -13.30 -16.02 -13.35
N LEU A 91 -12.60 -15.75 -14.46
CA LEU A 91 -11.93 -14.47 -14.69
C LEU A 91 -12.73 -13.52 -15.59
N SER A 92 -13.81 -13.98 -16.20
CA SER A 92 -14.67 -13.15 -17.05
C SER A 92 -15.94 -12.68 -16.33
N HIS A 93 -16.47 -13.49 -15.41
CA HIS A 93 -17.79 -13.27 -14.83
C HIS A 93 -17.77 -13.28 -13.31
N PHE A 94 -17.92 -12.09 -12.70
CA PHE A 94 -18.11 -11.94 -11.25
C PHE A 94 -19.31 -12.74 -10.73
N GLY A 95 -20.36 -12.88 -11.54
CA GLY A 95 -21.58 -13.62 -11.18
C GLY A 95 -21.32 -15.08 -10.78
N VAL A 96 -20.31 -15.74 -11.35
CA VAL A 96 -19.96 -17.13 -11.01
C VAL A 96 -19.43 -17.24 -9.58
N TRP A 97 -18.65 -16.25 -9.14
CA TRP A 97 -18.21 -16.15 -7.74
C TRP A 97 -19.36 -15.81 -6.82
N LYS A 98 -20.21 -14.84 -7.21
CA LYS A 98 -21.37 -14.42 -6.42
C LYS A 98 -22.38 -15.54 -6.17
N GLN A 99 -22.57 -16.45 -7.14
CA GLN A 99 -23.41 -17.64 -6.98
C GLN A 99 -22.90 -18.56 -5.87
N SER A 100 -21.57 -18.63 -5.69
CA SER A 100 -20.93 -19.49 -4.68
C SER A 100 -20.75 -18.76 -3.35
N SER A 101 -20.59 -17.44 -3.40
CA SER A 101 -20.31 -16.58 -2.26
C SER A 101 -21.23 -15.34 -2.34
N PRO A 102 -22.49 -15.45 -1.89
CA PRO A 102 -23.48 -14.38 -2.03
C PRO A 102 -23.11 -13.07 -1.33
N THR A 103 -22.23 -13.12 -0.34
CA THR A 103 -21.70 -11.97 0.41
C THR A 103 -20.57 -11.24 -0.30
N LEU A 104 -19.97 -11.82 -1.35
CA LEU A 104 -18.80 -11.25 -2.04
C LEU A 104 -19.18 -9.98 -2.83
N GLU A 105 -18.56 -8.85 -2.53
CA GLU A 105 -18.80 -7.54 -3.14
C GLU A 105 -17.66 -7.12 -4.09
N SER A 106 -16.43 -7.58 -3.82
CA SER A 106 -15.23 -7.26 -4.58
C SER A 106 -14.35 -8.49 -4.80
N LEU A 107 -13.82 -8.62 -6.01
CA LEU A 107 -12.90 -9.68 -6.39
C LEU A 107 -11.77 -9.12 -7.24
N SER A 108 -10.53 -9.46 -6.91
CA SER A 108 -9.37 -9.18 -7.76
C SER A 108 -8.51 -10.44 -7.88
N ILE A 109 -8.23 -10.87 -9.11
CA ILE A 109 -7.36 -12.03 -9.36
C ILE A 109 -6.29 -11.64 -10.39
N PHE A 110 -5.04 -11.61 -9.96
CA PHE A 110 -3.86 -11.24 -10.75
C PHE A 110 -4.01 -9.88 -11.47
N GLY A 111 -4.68 -8.93 -10.81
CA GLY A 111 -4.96 -7.59 -11.36
C GLY A 111 -6.20 -7.51 -12.25
N VAL A 112 -6.92 -8.62 -12.44
CA VAL A 112 -8.25 -8.60 -13.04
C VAL A 112 -9.25 -8.22 -11.96
N ASP A 113 -9.62 -6.94 -11.94
CA ASP A 113 -10.58 -6.39 -10.98
C ASP A 113 -12.01 -6.59 -11.45
N HIS A 114 -12.81 -7.17 -10.59
CA HIS A 114 -14.25 -7.29 -10.72
C HIS A 114 -14.89 -6.58 -9.53
N SER A 115 -15.40 -5.38 -9.76
CA SER A 115 -16.26 -4.68 -8.81
C SER A 115 -17.71 -4.83 -9.24
N TRP A 116 -18.58 -5.23 -8.31
CA TRP A 116 -20.01 -5.21 -8.57
C TRP A 116 -20.51 -3.77 -8.63
N CYS A 117 -20.90 -3.30 -9.81
CA CYS A 117 -21.75 -2.11 -9.95
C CYS A 117 -23.20 -2.60 -9.92
N PRO A 118 -24.08 -2.05 -9.05
CA PRO A 118 -25.51 -2.40 -9.01
C PRO A 118 -26.33 -2.06 -10.28
N ALA A 119 -25.69 -1.85 -11.44
CA ALA A 119 -26.31 -1.28 -12.64
C ALA A 119 -26.92 -2.32 -13.62
N ASP A 120 -26.83 -3.63 -13.36
CA ASP A 120 -27.43 -4.67 -14.22
C ASP A 120 -28.96 -4.81 -14.08
N LEU A 121 -29.64 -3.76 -13.58
CA LEU A 121 -31.10 -3.59 -13.65
C LEU A 121 -31.56 -2.74 -14.86
N VAL A 122 -30.69 -2.44 -15.83
CA VAL A 122 -31.10 -1.83 -17.10
C VAL A 122 -31.01 -2.83 -18.24
N VAL A 123 -31.91 -3.82 -18.21
CA VAL A 123 -32.43 -4.40 -19.45
C VAL A 123 -33.62 -3.54 -19.90
N SER A 124 -33.70 -3.32 -21.22
CA SER A 124 -34.87 -2.82 -21.97
C SER A 124 -35.07 -1.31 -22.13
N SER A 125 -34.22 -0.68 -22.96
CA SER A 125 -34.76 0.25 -23.98
C SER A 125 -33.91 0.20 -25.24
N LEU A 126 -34.07 -0.90 -25.97
CA LEU A 126 -33.79 -1.00 -27.41
C LEU A 126 -34.73 -0.02 -28.14
N GLY A 127 -34.32 1.24 -28.23
CA GLY A 127 -34.96 2.28 -29.03
C GLY A 127 -34.18 2.47 -30.33
N LYS A 128 -34.51 1.66 -31.33
CA LYS A 128 -34.10 1.84 -32.74
C LYS A 128 -34.28 3.31 -33.17
N ARG A 129 -33.27 3.92 -33.79
CA ARG A 129 -33.49 4.96 -34.82
C ARG A 129 -32.57 4.71 -36.03
N PRO A 130 -33.12 4.76 -37.25
CA PRO A 130 -32.40 4.42 -38.47
C PRO A 130 -31.58 5.60 -39.01
N ALA A 131 -30.61 5.24 -39.84
CA ALA A 131 -29.83 6.12 -40.69
C ALA A 131 -30.69 6.82 -41.74
N VAL A 132 -30.38 8.08 -42.05
CA VAL A 132 -30.80 8.78 -43.27
C VAL A 132 -29.56 9.44 -43.88
N THR A 133 -29.24 9.00 -45.09
CA THR A 133 -28.24 9.51 -46.02
C THR A 133 -28.82 10.65 -46.91
N PRO A 134 -28.00 11.36 -47.70
CA PRO A 134 -28.12 12.79 -47.94
C PRO A 134 -28.93 13.15 -49.19
N THR A 135 -29.37 14.40 -49.28
CA THR A 135 -29.88 14.98 -50.52
C THR A 135 -29.02 16.17 -50.93
N GLN A 136 -28.44 16.06 -52.12
CA GLN A 136 -27.77 17.12 -52.87
C GLN A 136 -28.81 18.10 -53.45
N GLY A 137 -28.41 19.36 -53.65
CA GLY A 137 -28.99 20.20 -54.71
C GLY A 137 -29.00 21.71 -54.47
N ALA A 138 -28.31 22.42 -55.36
CA ALA A 138 -28.50 23.82 -55.78
C ALA A 138 -27.77 24.96 -55.02
N GLN A 139 -26.71 25.47 -55.68
CA GLN A 139 -26.19 26.85 -55.66
C GLN A 139 -27.10 27.78 -56.53
N PRO A 140 -26.81 29.10 -56.68
CA PRO A 140 -26.31 30.09 -55.72
C PRO A 140 -27.15 31.40 -55.77
N HIS A 141 -27.15 32.22 -54.72
CA HIS A 141 -27.48 33.63 -54.86
C HIS A 141 -26.55 34.50 -54.02
N GLU A 142 -25.75 35.29 -54.73
CA GLU A 142 -25.00 36.43 -54.22
C GLU A 142 -25.91 37.36 -53.40
N ARG A 143 -25.58 37.53 -52.12
CA ARG A 143 -25.87 38.77 -51.39
C ARG A 143 -24.67 39.14 -50.54
N ARG A 144 -24.00 40.21 -50.98
CA ARG A 144 -23.04 40.97 -50.20
C ARG A 144 -23.77 41.56 -49.00
N HIS A 145 -23.48 41.04 -47.81
CA HIS A 145 -23.73 41.76 -46.56
C HIS A 145 -22.41 41.88 -45.81
N HIS A 146 -22.07 43.13 -45.49
CA HIS A 146 -20.98 43.52 -44.62
C HIS A 146 -21.06 42.77 -43.29
N HIS A 147 -20.08 41.89 -43.05
CA HIS A 147 -19.82 41.38 -41.70
C HIS A 147 -19.13 42.49 -40.89
N PRO A 148 -19.64 42.83 -39.70
CA PRO A 148 -18.90 43.66 -38.76
C PRO A 148 -17.69 42.87 -38.25
N ALA A 149 -16.62 43.59 -37.95
CA ALA A 149 -15.37 43.06 -37.45
C ALA A 149 -15.61 41.96 -36.38
N LEU A 150 -15.09 40.77 -36.66
CA LEU A 150 -14.80 39.77 -35.63
C LEU A 150 -13.81 40.42 -34.66
N ALA A 151 -14.32 41.00 -33.58
CA ALA A 151 -13.54 41.25 -32.40
C ALA A 151 -12.96 39.90 -31.99
N GLN A 152 -11.66 39.72 -32.21
CA GLN A 152 -10.88 38.71 -31.50
C GLN A 152 -11.03 39.01 -30.02
N THR A 153 -12.03 38.41 -29.38
CA THR A 153 -12.01 38.17 -27.95
C THR A 153 -10.88 37.19 -27.74
N HIS A 154 -9.66 37.72 -27.62
CA HIS A 154 -8.61 37.08 -26.86
C HIS A 154 -9.24 36.79 -25.50
N TRP A 155 -9.69 35.56 -25.28
CA TRP A 155 -10.04 35.07 -23.96
C TRP A 155 -8.74 35.12 -23.17
N ASN A 156 -8.49 36.26 -22.51
CA ASN A 156 -7.42 36.42 -21.56
C ASN A 156 -7.74 35.48 -20.41
N MET A 157 -7.32 34.21 -20.54
CA MET A 157 -7.20 33.25 -19.45
C MET A 157 -6.35 33.81 -18.28
N ILE A 158 -5.67 34.93 -18.50
CA ILE A 158 -4.87 35.69 -17.54
C ILE A 158 -5.69 36.16 -16.32
N ASN A 159 -7.03 36.28 -16.41
CA ASN A 159 -7.87 36.82 -15.33
C ASN A 159 -8.92 35.82 -14.80
N LEU A 160 -8.61 34.52 -14.71
CA LEU A 160 -9.47 33.63 -13.93
C LEU A 160 -9.34 33.97 -12.43
N PRO A 161 -10.46 34.22 -11.73
CA PRO A 161 -10.48 34.36 -10.27
C PRO A 161 -9.77 33.20 -9.57
N THR A 162 -9.01 33.49 -8.51
CA THR A 162 -8.17 32.49 -7.83
C THR A 162 -8.98 31.31 -7.29
N ASP A 163 -10.20 31.57 -6.80
CA ASP A 163 -11.19 30.57 -6.40
C ASP A 163 -11.55 29.60 -7.54
N ILE A 164 -11.77 30.09 -8.76
CA ILE A 164 -12.03 29.22 -9.92
C ILE A 164 -10.78 28.38 -10.24
N VAL A 165 -9.59 28.97 -10.17
CA VAL A 165 -8.34 28.21 -10.38
C VAL A 165 -8.16 27.14 -9.32
N LEU A 166 -8.52 27.41 -8.06
CA LEU A 166 -8.48 26.40 -6.99
C LEU A 166 -9.49 25.28 -7.21
N CYS A 167 -10.70 25.58 -7.72
CA CYS A 167 -11.64 24.55 -8.13
C CYS A 167 -11.08 23.66 -9.26
N ILE A 168 -10.35 24.24 -10.23
CA ILE A 168 -9.70 23.49 -11.31
C ILE A 168 -8.59 22.58 -10.76
N VAL A 169 -7.81 23.06 -9.77
CA VAL A 169 -6.70 22.32 -9.17
C VAL A 169 -7.14 20.97 -8.59
N ASP A 170 -8.36 20.87 -8.06
CA ASP A 170 -8.91 19.61 -7.53
C ASP A 170 -9.10 18.51 -8.60
N TYR A 171 -9.16 18.89 -9.88
CA TYR A 171 -9.27 17.97 -11.02
C TYR A 171 -7.96 17.77 -11.78
N CYS A 172 -6.91 18.51 -11.43
CA CYS A 172 -5.63 18.49 -12.12
C CYS A 172 -4.67 17.45 -11.55
N LYS A 173 -3.83 16.88 -12.43
CA LYS A 173 -2.66 16.11 -12.03
C LYS A 173 -1.58 17.04 -11.48
N LEU A 174 -0.68 16.53 -10.63
CA LEU A 174 0.38 17.33 -9.98
C LEU A 174 1.19 18.20 -10.96
N HIS A 175 1.52 17.68 -12.15
CA HIS A 175 2.27 18.43 -13.16
C HIS A 175 1.46 19.61 -13.75
N GLU A 176 0.15 19.45 -13.95
CA GLU A 176 -0.76 20.52 -14.39
C GLU A 176 -0.86 21.60 -13.31
N ILE A 177 -0.98 21.19 -12.04
CA ILE A 177 -1.00 22.11 -10.89
C ILE A 177 0.30 22.94 -10.83
N CYS A 178 1.45 22.32 -11.08
CA CYS A 178 2.72 23.03 -11.18
C CYS A 178 2.70 24.07 -12.31
N MET A 179 2.19 23.72 -13.50
CA MET A 179 2.07 24.67 -14.61
C MET A 179 1.12 25.83 -14.29
N LEU A 180 -0.02 25.56 -13.66
CA LEU A 180 -0.96 26.59 -13.20
C LEU A 180 -0.30 27.55 -12.21
N SER A 181 0.55 27.04 -11.31
CA SER A 181 1.27 27.88 -10.32
C SER A 181 2.25 28.88 -10.96
N LEU A 182 2.64 28.66 -12.22
CA LEU A 182 3.55 29.55 -12.95
C LEU A 182 2.83 30.67 -13.71
N LEU A 183 1.49 30.65 -13.79
CA LEU A 183 0.71 31.62 -14.57
C LEU A 183 0.88 33.06 -14.04
N ASN A 184 0.76 33.25 -12.73
CA ASN A 184 0.99 34.53 -12.07
C ASN A 184 1.24 34.35 -10.56
N LYS A 185 1.65 35.43 -9.89
CA LYS A 185 1.98 35.42 -8.45
C LYS A 185 0.79 35.05 -7.56
N ALA A 186 -0.42 35.53 -7.88
CA ALA A 186 -1.62 35.25 -7.08
C ALA A 186 -1.98 33.77 -7.15
N THR A 187 -1.97 33.20 -8.35
CA THR A 187 -2.17 31.76 -8.59
C THR A 187 -1.10 30.93 -7.89
N CYS A 188 0.17 31.33 -7.96
CA CYS A 188 1.26 30.67 -7.23
C CYS A 188 0.98 30.62 -5.72
N VAL A 189 0.59 31.75 -5.13
CA VAL A 189 0.28 31.84 -3.69
C VAL A 189 -0.93 30.99 -3.33
N GLY A 190 -2.00 31.03 -4.13
CA GLY A 190 -3.20 30.21 -3.89
C GLY A 190 -2.93 28.71 -4.01
N ILE A 191 -2.10 28.29 -4.95
CA ILE A 191 -1.83 26.87 -5.24
C ILE A 191 -0.74 26.28 -4.33
N ALA A 192 0.17 27.10 -3.79
CA ALA A 192 1.28 26.62 -2.96
C ALA A 192 0.86 25.71 -1.79
N PRO A 193 -0.22 25.98 -1.02
CA PRO A 193 -0.72 25.06 -0.02
C PRO A 193 -0.98 23.65 -0.55
N SER A 194 -1.62 23.53 -1.72
CA SER A 194 -1.94 22.24 -2.35
C SER A 194 -0.68 21.50 -2.83
N LEU A 195 0.28 22.22 -3.43
CA LEU A 195 1.54 21.64 -3.89
C LEU A 195 2.42 21.14 -2.74
N TYR A 196 2.42 21.85 -1.60
CA TYR A 196 3.26 21.52 -0.45
C TYR A 196 2.56 20.62 0.56
N ARG A 197 1.26 20.35 0.42
CA ARG A 197 0.47 19.57 1.40
C ARG A 197 1.03 18.17 1.63
N SER A 198 1.41 17.46 0.56
CA SER A 198 1.93 16.10 0.60
C SER A 198 3.11 15.95 -0.36
N VAL A 199 4.33 15.89 0.17
CA VAL A 199 5.56 15.99 -0.61
C VAL A 199 6.37 14.70 -0.51
N THR A 200 6.73 14.11 -1.66
CA THR A 200 7.62 12.95 -1.73
C THR A 200 8.91 13.30 -2.46
N LEU A 201 10.03 13.23 -1.75
CA LEU A 201 11.35 13.66 -2.22
C LEU A 201 12.22 12.43 -2.50
N LYS A 202 12.45 12.14 -3.78
CA LYS A 202 13.09 10.89 -4.25
C LYS A 202 14.58 11.02 -4.56
N ASN A 203 15.17 12.21 -4.46
CA ASN A 203 16.59 12.41 -4.76
C ASN A 203 17.19 13.54 -3.91
N ARG A 204 18.52 13.56 -3.79
CA ARG A 204 19.27 14.56 -3.01
C ARG A 204 18.89 16.01 -3.34
N LYS A 205 18.90 16.40 -4.63
CA LYS A 205 18.65 17.79 -5.05
C LYS A 205 17.25 18.25 -4.64
N SER A 206 16.24 17.38 -4.77
CA SER A 206 14.88 17.69 -4.33
C SER A 206 14.78 17.86 -2.81
N ILE A 207 15.51 17.05 -2.04
CA ILE A 207 15.56 17.16 -0.58
C ILE A 207 16.22 18.48 -0.17
N GLU A 208 17.36 18.80 -0.76
CA GLU A 208 18.13 20.01 -0.50
C GLU A 208 17.32 21.27 -0.85
N SER A 209 16.71 21.31 -2.04
CA SER A 209 15.87 22.41 -2.49
C SER A 209 14.64 22.61 -1.60
N PHE A 210 13.92 21.52 -1.27
CA PHE A 210 12.76 21.59 -0.40
C PHE A 210 13.12 22.07 1.01
N CYS A 211 14.15 21.49 1.64
CA CYS A 211 14.58 21.92 2.97
C CYS A 211 15.05 23.38 2.95
N GLY A 212 15.80 23.79 1.92
CA GLY A 212 16.22 25.16 1.71
C GLY A 212 15.04 26.12 1.58
N ALA A 213 13.98 25.74 0.85
CA ALA A 213 12.77 26.54 0.71
C ALA A 213 12.01 26.71 2.04
N ILE A 214 11.96 25.69 2.89
CA ILE A 214 11.29 25.77 4.20
C ILE A 214 12.09 26.64 5.18
N VAL A 215 13.42 26.49 5.18
CA VAL A 215 14.30 27.20 6.11
C VAL A 215 14.47 28.66 5.69
N ASN A 216 14.84 28.90 4.43
CA ASN A 216 15.24 30.23 3.93
C ASN A 216 14.14 30.93 3.11
N GLY A 217 13.07 30.23 2.73
CA GLY A 217 11.97 30.81 1.94
C GLY A 217 10.96 31.58 2.80
N ARG A 218 9.75 31.75 2.26
CA ARG A 218 8.67 32.48 2.95
C ARG A 218 8.23 31.72 4.19
N ALA A 219 7.98 32.44 5.28
CA ALA A 219 7.53 31.85 6.54
C ALA A 219 6.23 31.03 6.38
N GLU A 220 5.33 31.46 5.49
CA GLU A 220 4.08 30.76 5.17
C GLU A 220 4.27 29.31 4.72
N LEU A 221 5.37 29.02 4.00
CA LEU A 221 5.65 27.67 3.48
C LEU A 221 5.83 26.64 4.60
N ARG A 222 6.11 27.08 5.83
CA ARG A 222 6.31 26.21 7.00
C ARG A 222 5.00 25.59 7.47
N TYR A 223 3.86 26.20 7.15
CA TYR A 223 2.54 25.74 7.61
C TYR A 223 1.82 24.82 6.63
N TYR A 224 2.29 24.73 5.38
CA TYR A 224 1.63 23.96 4.33
C TYR A 224 1.91 22.45 4.38
N PRO A 225 3.15 21.99 4.65
CA PRO A 225 3.44 20.56 4.72
C PRO A 225 2.65 19.86 5.81
N ARG A 226 1.81 18.90 5.41
CA ARG A 226 1.11 17.99 6.31
C ARG A 226 1.68 16.58 6.23
N ALA A 227 2.18 16.18 5.06
CA ALA A 227 2.85 14.91 4.86
C ALA A 227 4.17 15.11 4.11
N VAL A 228 5.27 14.58 4.63
CA VAL A 228 6.59 14.64 4.00
C VAL A 228 7.26 13.28 4.00
N ALA A 229 7.71 12.84 2.82
CA ALA A 229 8.44 11.60 2.63
C ALA A 229 9.83 11.84 2.01
N PHE A 230 10.88 11.48 2.74
CA PHE A 230 12.26 11.46 2.26
C PHE A 230 12.61 10.03 1.84
N SER A 231 12.73 9.77 0.52
CA SER A 231 12.93 8.42 -0.02
C SER A 231 13.94 8.38 -1.18
N PRO A 232 15.21 8.74 -0.94
CA PRO A 232 16.24 8.80 -1.97
C PRO A 232 16.76 7.42 -2.37
N LYS A 233 16.05 6.72 -3.27
CA LYS A 233 16.35 5.32 -3.67
C LYS A 233 17.76 5.11 -4.26
N LYS A 234 18.33 6.11 -4.95
CA LYS A 234 19.61 5.99 -5.70
C LYS A 234 20.76 6.82 -5.13
N THR A 235 20.63 7.38 -3.92
CA THR A 235 21.63 8.30 -3.36
C THR A 235 22.60 7.59 -2.41
N LEU A 236 23.90 7.87 -2.53
CA LEU A 236 24.94 7.31 -1.66
C LEU A 236 24.79 7.83 -0.21
N ILE A 237 25.09 6.98 0.77
CA ILE A 237 24.95 7.30 2.21
C ILE A 237 25.78 8.53 2.60
N LYS A 238 27.04 8.62 2.12
CA LYS A 238 27.93 9.77 2.37
C LYS A 238 27.33 11.10 1.90
N THR A 239 26.48 11.05 0.87
CA THR A 239 25.78 12.22 0.34
C THR A 239 24.52 12.54 1.14
N LEU A 240 23.89 11.54 1.78
CA LEU A 240 22.73 11.77 2.64
C LEU A 240 23.14 12.37 4.00
N SER A 241 24.34 12.06 4.50
CA SER A 241 24.82 12.65 5.76
C SER A 241 24.97 14.17 5.71
N THR A 242 25.26 14.74 4.54
CA THR A 242 25.35 16.22 4.39
C THR A 242 23.98 16.90 4.44
N LEU A 243 22.89 16.16 4.24
CA LEU A 243 21.52 16.67 4.31
C LEU A 243 20.92 16.63 5.71
N VAL A 244 21.57 15.98 6.68
CA VAL A 244 21.03 15.79 8.04
C VAL A 244 20.61 17.12 8.67
N LEU A 245 21.52 18.11 8.67
CA LEU A 245 21.24 19.43 9.26
C LEU A 245 20.12 20.18 8.53
N HIS A 246 20.02 20.02 7.21
CA HIS A 246 18.97 20.65 6.41
C HIS A 246 17.60 20.05 6.74
N ILE A 247 17.53 18.71 6.83
CA ILE A 247 16.31 18.00 7.19
C ILE A 247 15.89 18.35 8.62
N GLN A 248 16.82 18.33 9.59
CA GLN A 248 16.53 18.69 10.98
C GLN A 248 15.94 20.10 11.11
N LYS A 249 16.60 21.10 10.50
CA LYS A 249 16.12 22.49 10.53
C LYS A 249 14.75 22.64 9.89
N ALA A 250 14.55 22.01 8.74
CA ALA A 250 13.26 22.06 8.03
C ALA A 250 12.15 21.41 8.88
N LEU A 251 12.39 20.23 9.43
CA LEU A 251 11.43 19.52 10.29
C LEU A 251 11.08 20.30 11.56
N GLY A 252 12.05 20.97 12.19
CA GLY A 252 11.80 21.82 13.37
C GLY A 252 10.88 23.02 13.09
N LEU A 253 10.80 23.46 11.82
CA LEU A 253 9.97 24.58 11.40
C LEU A 253 8.57 24.18 10.92
N MET A 254 8.35 22.91 10.53
CA MET A 254 7.08 22.45 9.96
C MET A 254 6.03 22.15 11.05
N THR A 255 5.39 23.17 11.61
CA THR A 255 4.47 23.01 12.74
C THR A 255 3.20 22.21 12.39
N SER A 256 2.78 22.20 11.12
CA SER A 256 1.57 21.52 10.65
C SER A 256 1.79 20.06 10.21
N LEU A 257 3.01 19.54 10.39
CA LEU A 257 3.36 18.20 9.93
C LEU A 257 2.60 17.13 10.73
N VAL A 258 1.90 16.25 10.03
CA VAL A 258 1.10 15.16 10.61
C VAL A 258 1.72 13.81 10.27
N ASP A 259 2.27 13.68 9.06
CA ASP A 259 2.81 12.42 8.55
C ASP A 259 4.27 12.57 8.12
N LEU A 260 5.15 11.76 8.71
CA LEU A 260 6.57 11.77 8.41
C LEU A 260 7.05 10.40 7.94
N THR A 261 7.63 10.35 6.74
CA THR A 261 8.31 9.16 6.22
C THR A 261 9.80 9.44 6.00
N LEU A 262 10.67 8.68 6.67
CA LEU A 262 12.12 8.71 6.55
C LEU A 262 12.62 7.36 6.03
N ALA A 263 12.47 7.12 4.73
CA ALA A 263 13.09 5.99 4.04
C ALA A 263 14.57 6.28 3.77
N LEU A 264 15.32 6.50 4.85
CA LEU A 264 16.72 6.85 4.89
C LEU A 264 17.49 5.76 5.65
N PRO A 265 18.81 5.59 5.44
CA PRO A 265 19.61 4.66 6.25
C PRO A 265 19.52 4.99 7.75
N SER A 266 19.55 3.96 8.61
CA SER A 266 19.43 4.12 10.07
C SER A 266 20.46 5.08 10.66
N LYS A 267 21.68 5.11 10.12
CA LYS A 267 22.72 6.07 10.54
C LYS A 267 22.30 7.53 10.32
N THR A 268 21.63 7.81 9.20
CA THR A 268 21.11 9.14 8.87
C THR A 268 19.93 9.49 9.77
N VAL A 269 19.00 8.56 9.98
CA VAL A 269 17.86 8.74 10.89
C VAL A 269 18.32 9.01 12.33
N LYS A 270 19.29 8.23 12.82
CA LYS A 270 19.94 8.46 14.12
C LYS A 270 20.59 9.85 14.21
N ALA A 271 21.19 10.33 13.12
CA ALA A 271 21.78 11.66 13.11
C ALA A 271 20.70 12.74 13.15
N ILE A 272 19.59 12.57 12.42
CA ILE A 272 18.43 13.48 12.43
C ILE A 272 17.84 13.60 13.84
N PHE A 273 17.64 12.50 14.57
CA PHE A 273 17.01 12.53 15.89
C PHE A 273 17.96 12.72 17.08
N ARG A 274 19.22 13.07 16.85
CA ARG A 274 20.18 13.28 17.96
C ARG A 274 19.78 14.42 18.89
N ASP A 275 19.41 15.55 18.29
CA ASP A 275 19.09 16.79 18.98
C ASP A 275 17.84 17.44 18.37
N ALA A 276 16.99 16.65 17.69
CA ALA A 276 15.80 17.18 17.04
C ALA A 276 14.71 17.46 18.05
N HIS A 277 14.27 18.72 18.08
CA HIS A 277 13.00 19.12 18.62
C HIS A 277 12.04 19.33 17.44
N LEU A 278 11.10 18.40 17.29
CA LEU A 278 10.01 18.56 16.33
C LEU A 278 8.89 19.32 17.03
N SER A 279 8.54 20.49 16.51
CA SER A 279 7.44 21.32 17.00
C SER A 279 6.07 20.76 16.63
N SER A 280 6.04 19.85 15.65
CA SER A 280 4.82 19.20 15.17
C SER A 280 4.40 18.02 16.02
N THR A 281 3.10 17.81 16.12
CA THR A 281 2.50 16.61 16.71
C THR A 281 2.13 15.63 15.60
N LEU A 282 2.92 14.58 15.43
CA LEU A 282 2.73 13.59 14.39
C LEU A 282 1.59 12.63 14.75
N ARG A 283 0.86 12.21 13.71
CA ARG A 283 -0.08 11.09 13.75
C ARG A 283 0.53 9.83 13.14
N ARG A 284 1.36 9.97 12.11
CA ARG A 284 1.96 8.84 11.40
C ARG A 284 3.46 8.97 11.25
N LEU A 285 4.18 7.91 11.57
CA LEU A 285 5.63 7.85 11.46
C LEU A 285 6.08 6.58 10.74
N SER A 286 6.81 6.75 9.64
CA SER A 286 7.41 5.66 8.88
C SER A 286 8.93 5.82 8.83
N CYS A 287 9.69 5.03 9.57
CA CYS A 287 11.16 5.11 9.58
C CYS A 287 11.81 3.81 10.08
N PRO A 288 13.10 3.58 9.77
CA PRO A 288 13.89 2.60 10.50
C PRO A 288 14.00 2.98 11.98
N LEU A 289 13.84 1.98 12.85
CA LEU A 289 14.01 2.17 14.28
C LEU A 289 15.49 2.25 14.64
N VAL A 290 15.85 3.25 15.43
CA VAL A 290 17.24 3.54 15.78
C VAL A 290 17.48 3.43 17.28
N ALA A 291 18.57 2.76 17.63
CA ALA A 291 19.08 2.64 18.99
C ALA A 291 19.70 3.96 19.46
N GLN A 292 18.88 4.89 19.96
CA GLN A 292 19.32 6.21 20.40
C GLN A 292 18.38 6.82 21.45
N THR A 293 18.97 7.46 22.47
CA THR A 293 18.26 8.21 23.52
C THR A 293 17.39 9.35 22.98
N GLY A 294 17.91 10.17 22.06
CA GLY A 294 17.16 11.23 21.39
C GLY A 294 15.93 10.73 20.64
N PHE A 295 16.05 9.61 19.91
CA PHE A 295 14.90 9.00 19.24
C PHE A 295 13.86 8.44 20.22
N LYS A 296 14.30 7.79 21.31
CA LYS A 296 13.38 7.35 22.38
C LYS A 296 12.64 8.53 23.00
N ARG A 297 13.34 9.62 23.31
CA ARG A 297 12.74 10.84 23.86
C ARG A 297 11.71 11.42 22.89
N PHE A 298 12.08 11.53 21.62
CA PHE A 298 11.16 11.97 20.56
C PHE A 298 9.88 11.12 20.54
N LEU A 299 9.97 9.79 20.57
CA LEU A 299 8.77 8.94 20.58
C LEU A 299 7.91 9.11 21.85
N LEU A 300 8.53 9.41 23.00
CA LEU A 300 7.81 9.71 24.25
C LEU A 300 7.07 11.05 24.19
N GLU A 301 7.64 12.05 23.50
CA GLU A 301 7.03 13.37 23.30
C GLU A 301 5.86 13.32 22.28
N GLN A 302 5.78 12.27 21.46
CA GLN A 302 4.81 12.14 20.37
C GLN A 302 3.65 11.20 20.74
N SER A 303 2.88 11.57 21.77
CA SER A 303 1.77 10.77 22.29
C SER A 303 0.59 10.56 21.31
N MET A 304 0.48 11.41 20.28
CA MET A 304 -0.60 11.38 19.29
C MET A 304 -0.33 10.48 18.09
N ILE A 305 0.84 9.82 18.02
CA ILE A 305 1.13 8.88 16.95
C ILE A 305 0.17 7.69 17.07
N ALA A 306 -0.62 7.51 16.02
CA ALA A 306 -1.58 6.43 15.88
C ALA A 306 -1.09 5.34 14.92
N ASP A 307 -0.21 5.67 13.96
CA ASP A 307 0.31 4.71 12.99
C ASP A 307 1.84 4.72 12.93
N ILE A 308 2.45 3.54 13.06
CA ILE A 308 3.89 3.34 12.86
C ILE A 308 4.16 2.30 11.78
N MET A 309 5.04 2.65 10.84
CA MET A 309 5.60 1.71 9.88
C MET A 309 7.12 1.66 10.03
N VAL A 310 7.63 0.53 10.49
CA VAL A 310 9.05 0.29 10.63
C VAL A 310 9.61 -0.12 9.29
N LEU A 311 10.39 0.77 8.70
CA LEU A 311 11.05 0.53 7.43
C LEU A 311 12.32 -0.30 7.67
N GLY A 312 12.57 -1.30 6.83
CA GLY A 312 13.82 -2.06 6.86
C GLY A 312 15.02 -1.15 6.59
N ASP A 313 16.18 -1.44 7.20
CA ASP A 313 17.41 -0.77 6.80
C ASP A 313 17.75 -1.18 5.36
N VAL A 314 18.22 -0.22 4.57
CA VAL A 314 18.61 -0.44 3.18
C VAL A 314 19.79 -1.43 3.08
N ARG A 315 20.49 -1.73 4.19
CA ARG A 315 21.71 -2.58 4.18
C ARG A 315 21.93 -3.52 5.38
N GLY A 316 20.95 -3.89 6.18
CA GLY A 316 21.21 -4.89 7.23
C GLY A 316 20.10 -5.17 8.23
N LYS A 317 20.17 -6.37 8.84
CA LYS A 317 19.34 -6.79 9.97
C LYS A 317 19.61 -5.87 11.16
N ILE A 318 18.62 -5.09 11.58
CA ILE A 318 18.69 -4.32 12.82
C ILE A 318 18.11 -5.16 13.96
N ASN A 319 18.93 -5.43 14.97
CA ASN A 319 18.48 -5.92 16.27
C ASN A 319 17.85 -4.76 17.04
N VAL A 320 16.54 -4.57 16.92
CA VAL A 320 15.78 -3.48 17.58
C VAL A 320 15.23 -3.92 18.95
N GLY A 321 15.26 -5.23 19.25
CA GLY A 321 14.60 -5.83 20.40
C GLY A 321 15.05 -5.36 21.80
N THR A 322 16.10 -4.53 21.91
CA THR A 322 16.62 -4.05 23.20
C THR A 322 16.25 -2.62 23.57
N LEU A 323 15.82 -1.75 22.63
CA LEU A 323 15.55 -0.33 22.96
C LEU A 323 14.07 0.05 23.12
N ILE A 324 13.16 -0.69 22.48
CA ILE A 324 11.71 -0.41 22.56
C ILE A 324 11.02 -1.32 23.57
N ARG A 325 11.79 -2.04 24.41
CA ARG A 325 11.20 -2.61 25.62
C ARG A 325 10.79 -1.45 26.51
N ASN A 326 9.53 -1.03 26.37
CA ASN A 326 8.89 -0.13 27.30
C ASN A 326 7.91 -0.95 28.15
N PRO A 327 8.40 -1.56 29.25
CA PRO A 327 7.55 -2.35 30.13
C PRO A 327 6.39 -1.54 30.73
N ASP A 328 6.49 -0.20 30.73
CA ASP A 328 5.56 0.67 31.42
C ASP A 328 4.36 1.11 30.55
N GLY A 329 4.30 0.71 29.28
CA GLY A 329 3.18 1.04 28.36
C GLY A 329 3.05 2.52 27.98
N THR A 330 3.86 3.41 28.54
CA THR A 330 3.79 4.88 28.35
C THR A 330 4.15 5.38 26.95
N LEU A 331 4.86 4.56 26.17
CA LEU A 331 5.36 4.92 24.84
C LEU A 331 4.24 4.69 23.83
N LEU A 332 3.82 5.76 23.14
CA LEU A 332 2.81 5.71 22.08
C LEU A 332 1.46 5.13 22.57
N PRO A 333 0.81 5.78 23.55
CA PRO A 333 -0.42 5.25 24.16
C PRO A 333 -1.60 5.16 23.20
N ASN A 334 -1.62 5.98 22.13
CA ASN A 334 -2.69 6.03 21.13
C ASN A 334 -2.39 5.21 19.87
N LEU A 335 -1.42 4.29 19.92
CA LEU A 335 -1.02 3.50 18.75
C LEU A 335 -2.14 2.53 18.35
N GLU A 336 -2.74 2.77 17.18
CA GLU A 336 -3.82 1.95 16.60
C GLU A 336 -3.33 1.02 15.49
N SER A 337 -2.21 1.37 14.84
CA SER A 337 -1.65 0.63 13.72
C SER A 337 -0.15 0.49 13.81
N VAL A 338 0.36 -0.73 13.58
CA VAL A 338 1.79 -1.00 13.54
C VAL A 338 2.15 -1.97 12.41
N SER A 339 3.19 -1.63 11.64
CA SER A 339 3.82 -2.52 10.67
C SER A 339 5.29 -2.67 11.00
N ALA A 340 5.74 -3.85 11.45
CA ALA A 340 7.11 -4.07 11.89
C ALA A 340 7.53 -5.55 11.91
N ASN A 341 8.81 -5.83 12.15
CA ASN A 341 9.26 -7.21 12.40
C ASN A 341 8.73 -7.74 13.75
N TYR A 342 8.77 -9.06 13.92
CA TYR A 342 8.27 -9.74 15.11
C TYR A 342 8.80 -9.17 16.43
N ASP A 343 10.11 -8.97 16.56
CA ASP A 343 10.72 -8.46 17.81
C ASP A 343 10.24 -7.05 18.17
N THR A 344 9.91 -6.23 17.18
CA THR A 344 9.35 -4.91 17.43
C THR A 344 7.87 -5.00 17.78
N LEU A 345 7.13 -5.89 17.12
CA LEU A 345 5.72 -6.12 17.43
C LEU A 345 5.54 -6.61 18.87
N THR A 346 6.37 -7.55 19.34
CA THR A 346 6.31 -8.03 20.74
C THR A 346 6.58 -6.94 21.78
N ALA A 347 7.36 -5.93 21.41
CA ALA A 347 7.61 -4.77 22.26
C ALA A 347 6.49 -3.71 22.22
N LEU A 348 5.83 -3.54 21.07
CA LEU A 348 4.82 -2.50 20.85
C LEU A 348 3.38 -2.95 21.09
N ILE A 349 3.05 -4.24 21.02
CA ILE A 349 1.66 -4.67 21.17
C ILE A 349 1.10 -4.55 22.59
N PRO A 350 1.81 -4.99 23.65
CA PRO A 350 1.20 -5.13 24.97
C PRO A 350 0.63 -3.81 25.52
N GLY A 351 -0.64 -3.85 25.92
CA GLY A 351 -1.34 -2.74 26.58
C GLY A 351 -1.78 -1.59 25.65
N ARG A 352 -1.57 -1.69 24.34
CA ARG A 352 -1.91 -0.61 23.37
C ARG A 352 -3.20 -0.90 22.61
N PRO A 353 -3.93 0.11 22.11
CA PRO A 353 -5.21 -0.07 21.41
C PRO A 353 -5.02 -0.41 19.92
N LEU A 354 -4.21 -1.43 19.63
CA LEU A 354 -3.89 -1.82 18.26
C LEU A 354 -5.08 -2.52 17.61
N LYS A 355 -5.48 -1.99 16.45
CA LYS A 355 -6.52 -2.55 15.56
C LYS A 355 -5.92 -3.13 14.28
N HIS A 356 -4.80 -2.60 13.83
CA HIS A 356 -4.15 -2.96 12.58
C HIS A 356 -2.70 -3.39 12.84
N ILE A 357 -2.38 -4.66 12.58
CA ILE A 357 -1.03 -5.19 12.80
C ILE A 357 -0.54 -5.80 11.52
N SER A 358 0.70 -5.50 11.14
CA SER A 358 1.33 -6.07 9.95
C SER A 358 2.79 -6.43 10.21
N THR A 359 3.28 -7.51 9.62
CA THR A 359 4.73 -7.76 9.58
C THR A 359 5.43 -7.01 8.44
N GLY A 360 4.66 -6.29 7.60
CA GLY A 360 5.17 -5.60 6.42
C GLY A 360 5.88 -6.57 5.48
N SER A 361 7.11 -6.25 5.10
CA SER A 361 7.97 -7.17 4.34
C SER A 361 8.80 -8.12 5.21
N ALA A 362 8.73 -8.02 6.54
CA ALA A 362 9.48 -8.89 7.44
C ALA A 362 8.81 -10.26 7.55
N ILE A 363 9.61 -11.31 7.30
CA ILE A 363 9.16 -12.70 7.40
C ILE A 363 8.92 -13.06 8.87
N LEU A 364 7.71 -13.52 9.17
CA LEU A 364 7.38 -14.20 10.43
C LEU A 364 7.85 -15.65 10.34
N SER A 365 8.84 -16.00 11.14
CA SER A 365 9.38 -17.36 11.20
C SER A 365 8.52 -18.29 12.06
N VAL A 366 8.43 -19.57 11.67
CA VAL A 366 7.62 -20.60 12.35
C VAL A 366 7.82 -20.66 13.87
N PRO A 367 9.05 -20.58 14.43
CA PRO A 367 9.24 -20.62 15.89
C PRO A 367 8.53 -19.49 16.66
N HIS A 368 8.17 -18.40 15.97
CA HIS A 368 7.48 -17.28 16.58
C HIS A 368 5.95 -17.43 16.55
N PHE A 369 5.38 -18.39 15.83
CA PHE A 369 3.92 -18.48 15.68
C PHE A 369 3.20 -18.68 17.00
N GLN A 370 3.68 -19.59 17.84
CA GLN A 370 3.08 -19.88 19.15
C GLN A 370 3.06 -18.65 20.07
N THR A 371 4.14 -17.88 20.08
CA THR A 371 4.26 -16.66 20.91
C THR A 371 3.60 -15.44 20.26
N PHE A 372 3.41 -15.45 18.93
CA PHE A 372 2.77 -14.36 18.20
C PHE A 372 1.29 -14.24 18.52
N GLY A 373 0.53 -15.34 18.56
CA GLY A 373 -0.89 -15.32 18.98
C GLY A 373 -1.05 -14.73 20.38
N ALA A 374 -0.24 -15.19 21.34
CA ALA A 374 -0.23 -14.68 22.72
C ALA A 374 0.18 -13.21 22.79
N THR A 375 1.07 -12.75 21.90
CA THR A 375 1.45 -11.34 21.79
C THR A 375 0.28 -10.50 21.30
N LEU A 376 -0.40 -10.93 20.22
CA LEU A 376 -1.54 -10.21 19.66
C LEU A 376 -2.69 -10.06 20.67
N ALA A 377 -2.93 -11.08 21.49
CA ALA A 377 -3.94 -11.06 22.55
C ALA A 377 -3.64 -10.06 23.69
N GLN A 378 -2.40 -9.54 23.79
CA GLN A 378 -2.04 -8.51 24.77
C GLN A 378 -2.41 -7.09 24.30
N SER A 379 -2.95 -6.92 23.09
CA SER A 379 -3.57 -5.67 22.67
C SER A 379 -4.77 -5.35 23.56
N SER A 380 -4.95 -4.08 23.91
CA SER A 380 -6.11 -3.62 24.70
C SER A 380 -7.41 -3.57 23.87
N THR A 381 -7.32 -3.70 22.54
CA THR A 381 -8.47 -3.75 21.63
C THR A 381 -8.41 -4.96 20.71
N PRO A 382 -9.57 -5.50 20.27
CA PRO A 382 -9.59 -6.58 19.29
C PRO A 382 -8.86 -6.23 17.99
N ILE A 383 -8.06 -7.15 17.47
CA ILE A 383 -7.35 -6.98 16.20
C ILE A 383 -8.35 -7.08 15.06
N HIS A 384 -8.52 -6.01 14.29
CA HIS A 384 -9.41 -5.97 13.13
C HIS A 384 -8.73 -6.36 11.84
N SER A 385 -7.45 -5.98 11.67
CA SER A 385 -6.68 -6.25 10.46
C SER A 385 -5.32 -6.84 10.80
N LEU A 386 -4.98 -7.94 10.14
CA LEU A 386 -3.74 -8.67 10.32
C LEU A 386 -3.05 -8.91 8.97
N GLY A 387 -1.84 -8.38 8.82
CA GLY A 387 -0.99 -8.57 7.64
C GLY A 387 0.24 -9.41 7.98
N ILE A 388 0.46 -10.54 7.32
CA ILE A 388 1.55 -11.45 7.67
C ILE A 388 2.35 -11.83 6.42
N CYS A 389 3.66 -11.71 6.50
CA CYS A 389 4.59 -12.22 5.50
C CYS A 389 5.22 -13.53 6.02
N ILE A 390 5.06 -14.62 5.29
CA ILE A 390 5.56 -15.95 5.64
C ILE A 390 6.45 -16.45 4.51
N SER A 391 7.56 -17.08 4.86
CA SER A 391 8.43 -17.77 3.90
C SER A 391 8.44 -19.26 4.18
N CYS A 392 7.98 -20.07 3.23
CA CYS A 392 7.98 -21.53 3.38
C CYS A 392 8.04 -22.23 2.02
N ALA A 393 8.44 -23.50 2.01
CA ALA A 393 8.31 -24.33 0.82
C ALA A 393 6.82 -24.63 0.55
N PRO A 394 6.38 -24.73 -0.73
CA PRO A 394 4.97 -24.94 -1.05
C PRO A 394 4.32 -26.15 -0.38
N PHE A 395 5.08 -27.25 -0.23
CA PHE A 395 4.58 -28.48 0.38
C PHE A 395 4.43 -28.41 1.91
N LEU A 396 5.04 -27.42 2.56
CA LEU A 396 4.90 -27.17 4.00
C LEU A 396 3.83 -26.12 4.33
N LEU A 397 3.28 -25.45 3.31
CA LEU A 397 2.42 -24.29 3.51
C LEU A 397 1.21 -24.61 4.42
N GLY A 398 0.54 -25.74 4.19
CA GLY A 398 -0.60 -26.14 5.02
C GLY A 398 -0.23 -26.30 6.50
N ALA A 399 0.86 -27.02 6.79
CA ALA A 399 1.33 -27.21 8.17
C ALA A 399 1.75 -25.89 8.83
N VAL A 400 2.46 -25.02 8.09
CA VAL A 400 2.90 -23.70 8.57
C VAL A 400 1.69 -22.81 8.89
N VAL A 401 0.72 -22.74 7.97
CA VAL A 401 -0.48 -21.91 8.16
C VAL A 401 -1.34 -22.47 9.28
N ASN A 402 -1.58 -23.78 9.33
CA ASN A 402 -2.33 -24.40 10.42
C ASN A 402 -1.71 -24.08 11.79
N HIS A 403 -0.37 -24.17 11.93
CA HIS A 403 0.28 -23.84 13.19
C HIS A 403 0.09 -22.36 13.59
N LEU A 404 0.10 -21.45 12.62
CA LEU A 404 -0.21 -20.04 12.87
C LEU A 404 -1.68 -19.86 13.27
N ILE A 405 -2.61 -20.51 12.56
CA ILE A 405 -4.06 -20.40 12.81
C ILE A 405 -4.44 -21.02 14.16
N GLU A 406 -3.85 -22.16 14.53
CA GLU A 406 -4.00 -22.76 15.86
C GLU A 406 -3.59 -21.77 16.95
N SER A 407 -2.42 -21.15 16.81
CA SER A 407 -1.97 -20.11 17.76
C SER A 407 -2.92 -18.92 17.83
N LEU A 408 -3.44 -18.43 16.69
CA LEU A 408 -4.44 -17.35 16.70
C LEU A 408 -5.73 -17.78 17.40
N ASN A 409 -6.18 -19.02 17.17
CA ASN A 409 -7.42 -19.55 17.71
C ASN A 409 -7.32 -19.79 19.24
N GLU A 410 -6.22 -20.39 19.70
CA GLU A 410 -5.89 -20.56 21.13
C GLU A 410 -5.92 -19.23 21.90
N ASN A 411 -5.45 -18.16 21.26
CA ASN A 411 -5.37 -16.82 21.82
C ASN A 411 -6.58 -15.93 21.47
N ARG A 412 -7.63 -16.50 20.85
CA ARG A 412 -8.88 -15.83 20.48
C ARG A 412 -8.70 -14.58 19.60
N VAL A 413 -7.74 -14.62 18.68
CA VAL A 413 -7.45 -13.53 17.74
C VAL A 413 -8.13 -13.81 16.39
N PHE A 414 -9.24 -13.12 16.13
CA PHE A 414 -10.08 -13.34 14.95
C PHE A 414 -10.19 -12.07 14.08
N PRO A 415 -9.22 -11.79 13.20
CA PRO A 415 -9.22 -10.58 12.40
C PRO A 415 -10.32 -10.61 11.33
N ARG A 416 -10.95 -9.45 11.08
CA ARG A 416 -11.90 -9.29 9.96
C ARG A 416 -11.20 -9.15 8.62
N THR A 417 -10.01 -8.56 8.63
CA THR A 417 -9.17 -8.40 7.44
C THR A 417 -7.89 -9.20 7.61
N LEU A 418 -7.63 -10.11 6.69
CA LEU A 418 -6.42 -10.92 6.65
C LEU A 418 -5.68 -10.67 5.34
N SER A 419 -4.45 -10.21 5.42
CA SER A 419 -3.54 -10.12 4.27
C SER A 419 -2.35 -11.04 4.52
N MET A 420 -2.08 -11.96 3.59
CA MET A 420 -0.93 -12.85 3.68
C MET A 420 -0.05 -12.75 2.44
N THR A 421 1.22 -12.42 2.65
CA THR A 421 2.27 -12.51 1.64
C THR A 421 3.01 -13.84 1.81
N LEU A 422 2.94 -14.69 0.80
CA LEU A 422 3.58 -16.01 0.76
C LEU A 422 4.84 -15.93 -0.09
N VAL A 423 6.00 -16.04 0.54
CA VAL A 423 7.31 -16.03 -0.10
C VAL A 423 7.80 -17.47 -0.25
N PHE A 424 8.04 -17.89 -1.49
CA PHE A 424 8.61 -19.21 -1.77
C PHE A 424 10.10 -19.04 -2.10
N PRO A 425 11.04 -19.58 -1.29
CA PRO A 425 12.47 -19.39 -1.50
C PRO A 425 13.00 -20.15 -2.73
N GLU A 426 14.07 -19.62 -3.33
CA GLU A 426 14.67 -20.06 -4.61
C GLU A 426 15.30 -21.45 -4.55
N ASN A 427 15.70 -21.91 -3.36
CA ASN A 427 16.38 -23.18 -3.16
C ASN A 427 16.14 -23.71 -1.73
N THR A 428 15.15 -24.57 -1.54
CA THR A 428 15.41 -25.73 -0.68
C THR A 428 15.98 -26.77 -1.62
N SER A 429 17.31 -26.91 -1.62
CA SER A 429 17.99 -28.02 -2.29
C SER A 429 17.14 -29.28 -2.15
N THR A 430 16.67 -29.81 -3.27
CA THR A 430 16.00 -31.12 -3.34
C THR A 430 17.02 -32.24 -3.22
N ASP A 431 18.09 -32.05 -2.44
CA ASP A 431 18.90 -33.18 -1.99
C ASP A 431 18.17 -33.84 -0.81
N PRO A 432 17.50 -34.98 -1.01
CA PRO A 432 16.85 -35.71 0.07
C PRO A 432 17.80 -36.11 1.21
N ARG A 433 19.13 -36.00 1.02
CA ARG A 433 20.13 -36.27 2.08
C ARG A 433 20.20 -35.18 3.15
N MET A 434 19.78 -33.94 2.87
CA MET A 434 19.82 -32.86 3.87
C MET A 434 18.60 -32.81 4.81
N VAL A 435 17.52 -33.54 4.50
CA VAL A 435 16.37 -33.66 5.41
C VAL A 435 16.60 -34.70 6.51
N ARG A 436 17.55 -35.64 6.31
CA ARG A 436 17.91 -36.65 7.33
C ARG A 436 18.88 -36.17 8.41
N LEU A 437 19.52 -35.01 8.25
CA LEU A 437 20.52 -34.50 9.20
C LEU A 437 19.98 -33.49 10.23
N ARG A 438 18.65 -33.31 10.34
CA ARG A 438 18.02 -32.39 11.31
C ARG A 438 17.03 -33.05 12.28
N THR A 439 17.04 -34.38 12.37
CA THR A 439 16.25 -35.15 13.36
C THR A 439 17.14 -35.91 14.37
N MET A 440 18.42 -35.58 14.43
CA MET A 440 19.31 -35.99 15.51
C MET A 440 20.14 -34.78 15.95
N GLU A 441 19.53 -33.93 16.77
CA GLU A 441 20.20 -33.06 17.75
C GLU A 441 19.17 -32.63 18.80
#